data_AF-A0A352QQ46-F1
#
_entry.id   AF-A0A352QQ46-F1
#
_cell.length_a   1.000
_cell.length_b   1.000
_cell.length_c   1.000
_cell.angle_alpha   90.00
_cell.angle_beta   90.00
_cell.angle_gamma   90.00
#
_symmetry.space_group_name_H-M   'P 1'
#
loop_
_entity.id
_entity.type
_entity.pdbx_description
1 polymer ?
#
loop_
_entity_poly.entity_id
_entity_poly.type
_entity_poly.pdbx_seq_one_letter_code
_entity_poly.pdbx_strand_id
1 'polypeptide(L)'
;MEVNGKLKRGGRKIQPRQGFDATISGWLSYRDIRPQRGKPLPHRDSFSLRRWSHEHWVLASLFASLAILVGTIVPGFASAMRGADVAANRSILPLALPPLQLADARASAASRAWQVVTVQSGQTLGALFEQMGVPATVMHQVLELPSARQALSRLRAGAELAFDLGEAGELRGLRFDRDEAARVEITAADGDFKEKVIERPLERRVMIASGEIDSSLYAAGEKAGLGPAIINQMANAFSYDIDFTQDLRVGDSFQVVYEEVWRDGERLRSGEVVAASFTNRGKEFTALRYERNGKSEYFDLAGRPLKKGFMRMPIEFARISSRFNPRRKHPVLGTVRAHKGVDYAAVTGTPIMAAGDGRIAFAGWQNGYGRTIVIDHGRGYTTLYGHMSRLGKYKVGQRVQQGSTIGYVGATGLASGPHLHYEFRVNGAHRDPLTVTMPKPDPLTGAELARFRAATAPAMAQLKRVGDVRLAAR
;
A
#
# COMPACT_ATOMS: atom_id res chain seq x y z
N MET A 1 46.95 -43.00 -18.38
CA MET A 1 47.30 -42.87 -16.94
C MET A 1 46.00 -42.78 -16.16
N GLU A 2 45.56 -43.92 -15.65
CA GLU A 2 44.51 -44.04 -14.65
C GLU A 2 45.01 -43.49 -13.31
N VAL A 3 44.14 -42.81 -12.56
CA VAL A 3 44.20 -42.86 -11.09
C VAL A 3 42.78 -42.99 -10.54
N ASN A 4 42.57 -44.13 -9.91
CA ASN A 4 41.40 -44.59 -9.17
C ASN A 4 41.25 -43.86 -7.83
N GLY A 5 40.02 -43.64 -7.38
CA GLY A 5 39.71 -43.08 -6.05
C GLY A 5 38.32 -43.45 -5.54
N LYS A 6 38.15 -44.69 -5.09
CA LYS A 6 36.98 -45.24 -4.37
C LYS A 6 36.75 -44.50 -3.05
N LEU A 7 35.51 -44.10 -2.75
CA LEU A 7 35.04 -43.88 -1.36
C LEU A 7 33.58 -44.36 -1.17
N LYS A 8 33.33 -44.86 0.03
CA LYS A 8 32.34 -45.87 0.45
C LYS A 8 30.89 -45.39 0.47
N ARG A 9 29.97 -46.25 0.01
CA ARG A 9 28.51 -46.19 0.25
C ARG A 9 28.19 -46.70 1.66
N GLY A 10 27.59 -45.85 2.51
CA GLY A 10 26.93 -46.24 3.75
C GLY A 10 25.41 -46.21 3.55
N GLY A 11 24.78 -47.38 3.53
CA GLY A 11 23.33 -47.54 3.38
C GLY A 11 22.60 -47.25 4.70
N ARG A 12 21.54 -46.45 4.64
CA ARG A 12 20.54 -46.35 5.70
C ARG A 12 19.18 -46.71 5.09
N LYS A 13 18.68 -47.89 5.45
CA LYS A 13 17.34 -48.40 5.10
C LYS A 13 16.29 -47.55 5.83
N ILE A 14 15.28 -47.06 5.10
CA ILE A 14 14.01 -46.61 5.68
C ILE A 14 12.91 -47.35 4.91
N GLN A 15 12.24 -48.24 5.62
CA GLN A 15 11.09 -49.03 5.15
C GLN A 15 9.80 -48.21 5.15
N PRO A 16 8.82 -48.56 4.30
CA PRO A 16 7.53 -47.87 4.22
C PRO A 16 6.58 -48.39 5.30
N ARG A 17 5.84 -47.49 5.96
CA ARG A 17 4.69 -47.87 6.80
C ARG A 17 3.42 -47.87 5.96
N GLN A 18 2.87 -49.06 5.72
CA GLN A 18 1.49 -49.27 5.33
C GLN A 18 0.55 -48.93 6.51
N GLY A 19 -0.66 -48.50 6.16
CA GLY A 19 -1.67 -47.98 7.06
C GLY A 19 -2.37 -49.02 7.95
N PHE A 20 -3.32 -48.52 8.74
CA PHE A 20 -4.42 -49.30 9.27
C PHE A 20 -5.60 -48.38 9.60
N ASP A 21 -6.78 -48.89 9.26
CA ASP A 21 -8.11 -48.32 9.41
C ASP A 21 -8.61 -48.20 10.86
N ALA A 22 -9.57 -47.29 11.00
CA ALA A 22 -10.68 -47.16 11.96
C ALA A 22 -10.76 -48.09 13.19
N THR A 23 -11.04 -47.53 14.37
CA THR A 23 -12.39 -47.56 15.02
C THR A 23 -12.45 -46.87 16.38
N ILE A 24 -13.68 -46.51 16.72
CA ILE A 24 -14.22 -45.76 17.86
C ILE A 24 -14.19 -46.56 19.17
N SER A 25 -13.86 -45.88 20.27
CA SER A 25 -14.22 -46.09 21.70
C SER A 25 -13.03 -45.62 22.55
N GLY A 26 -13.14 -44.80 23.58
CA GLY A 26 -14.20 -44.57 24.54
C GLY A 26 -13.53 -44.57 25.92
N TRP A 27 -13.11 -43.41 26.43
CA TRP A 27 -12.63 -43.25 27.81
C TRP A 27 -12.93 -41.84 28.32
N LEU A 28 -14.04 -41.72 29.04
CA LEU A 28 -14.29 -40.65 30.01
C LEU A 28 -14.86 -41.34 31.25
N SER A 29 -13.95 -41.76 32.14
CA SER A 29 -14.26 -42.35 33.44
C SER A 29 -14.56 -41.23 34.42
N TYR A 30 -15.83 -40.98 34.70
CA TYR A 30 -16.30 -40.11 35.78
C TYR A 30 -16.81 -40.97 36.95
N ARG A 31 -16.48 -40.51 38.17
CA ARG A 31 -16.58 -41.23 39.45
C ARG A 31 -17.97 -41.74 39.79
N ASP A 32 -18.00 -42.96 40.32
CA ASP A 32 -19.05 -43.56 41.14
C ASP A 32 -19.24 -42.79 42.47
N ILE A 33 -20.47 -42.36 42.76
CA ILE A 33 -21.01 -42.27 44.13
C ILE A 33 -22.44 -42.86 44.10
N ARG A 34 -22.63 -43.87 44.95
CA ARG A 34 -23.83 -44.73 45.10
C ARG A 34 -24.90 -44.09 46.04
N PRO A 35 -26.07 -44.72 46.25
CA PRO A 35 -27.40 -44.11 46.02
C PRO A 35 -28.18 -43.73 47.31
N GLN A 36 -29.25 -42.95 47.15
CA GLN A 36 -30.29 -42.75 48.18
C GLN A 36 -31.68 -42.93 47.57
N ARG A 37 -32.55 -43.59 48.35
CA ARG A 37 -33.87 -44.14 48.00
C ARG A 37 -34.95 -43.06 47.83
N GLY A 38 -36.04 -43.47 47.18
CA GLY A 38 -37.12 -42.61 46.70
C GLY A 38 -38.01 -41.95 47.76
N LYS A 39 -38.74 -40.94 47.27
CA LYS A 39 -39.98 -40.41 47.85
C LYS A 39 -41.00 -40.18 46.71
N PRO A 40 -42.30 -40.33 46.98
CA PRO A 40 -43.33 -40.57 45.96
C PRO A 40 -43.83 -39.28 45.29
N LEU A 41 -44.32 -39.45 44.06
CA LEU A 41 -45.03 -38.43 43.26
C LEU A 41 -46.39 -38.08 43.90
N PRO A 42 -46.79 -36.81 43.97
CA PRO A 42 -48.19 -36.45 44.18
C PRO A 42 -48.91 -36.17 42.85
N HIS A 43 -50.02 -36.90 42.71
CA HIS A 43 -51.31 -36.59 42.06
C HIS A 43 -51.41 -35.57 40.91
N ARG A 44 -52.03 -36.08 39.82
CA ARG A 44 -52.79 -35.32 38.83
C ARG A 44 -53.95 -34.60 39.51
N ASP A 45 -53.93 -33.27 39.50
CA ASP A 45 -55.11 -32.45 39.72
C ASP A 45 -55.65 -31.92 38.39
N SER A 46 -56.91 -32.28 38.16
CA SER A 46 -57.78 -31.86 37.08
C SER A 46 -57.85 -30.34 36.94
N PHE A 47 -57.73 -29.84 35.70
CA PHE A 47 -58.00 -28.45 35.33
C PHE A 47 -59.40 -28.03 35.79
N SER A 48 -59.46 -27.20 36.83
CA SER A 48 -60.67 -26.44 37.17
C SER A 48 -60.86 -25.31 36.17
N LEU A 49 -62.03 -25.23 35.53
CA LEU A 49 -62.46 -24.06 34.76
C LEU A 49 -62.50 -22.83 35.69
N ARG A 50 -61.43 -22.05 35.66
CA ARG A 50 -61.30 -20.81 36.45
C ARG A 50 -62.31 -19.80 35.92
N ARG A 51 -63.30 -19.47 36.75
CA ARG A 51 -64.22 -18.35 36.54
C ARG A 51 -63.39 -17.09 36.30
N TRP A 52 -63.57 -16.46 35.14
CA TRP A 52 -62.94 -15.18 34.82
C TRP A 52 -63.47 -14.12 35.78
N SER A 53 -62.57 -13.49 36.55
CA SER A 53 -62.94 -12.32 37.36
C SER A 53 -63.27 -11.13 36.43
N HIS A 54 -64.04 -10.17 36.94
CA HIS A 54 -64.47 -8.99 36.19
C HIS A 54 -63.30 -8.23 35.52
N GLU A 55 -62.12 -8.25 36.16
CA GLU A 55 -60.88 -7.63 35.64
C GLU A 55 -60.36 -8.30 34.35
N HIS A 56 -60.51 -9.63 34.21
CA HIS A 56 -60.10 -10.34 33.00
C HIS A 56 -61.01 -9.99 31.82
N TRP A 57 -62.31 -9.76 32.07
CA TRP A 57 -63.25 -9.29 31.06
C TRP A 57 -62.98 -7.85 30.62
N VAL A 58 -62.59 -6.97 31.56
CA VAL A 58 -62.18 -5.61 31.24
C VAL A 58 -60.93 -5.61 30.35
N LEU A 59 -59.89 -6.37 30.71
CA LEU A 59 -58.67 -6.46 29.90
C LEU A 59 -58.93 -7.06 28.51
N ALA A 60 -59.73 -8.12 28.41
CA ALA A 60 -60.08 -8.72 27.14
C ALA A 60 -60.88 -7.76 26.24
N SER A 61 -61.80 -6.99 26.82
CA SER A 61 -62.55 -5.96 26.08
C SER A 61 -61.65 -4.83 25.58
N LEU A 62 -60.62 -4.47 26.35
CA LEU A 62 -59.67 -3.42 26.01
C LEU A 62 -58.76 -3.87 24.86
N PHE A 63 -58.25 -5.11 24.90
CA PHE A 63 -57.49 -5.70 23.78
C PHE A 63 -58.34 -5.87 22.51
N ALA A 64 -59.61 -6.28 22.64
CA ALA A 64 -60.51 -6.37 21.50
C ALA A 64 -60.78 -4.99 20.88
N SER A 65 -60.99 -3.95 21.70
CA SER A 65 -61.21 -2.59 21.21
C SER A 65 -59.96 -2.02 20.50
N LEU A 66 -58.76 -2.30 21.02
CA LEU A 66 -57.51 -1.89 20.38
C LEU A 66 -57.28 -2.61 19.05
N ALA A 67 -57.59 -3.90 18.96
CA ALA A 67 -57.49 -4.66 17.71
C ALA A 67 -58.45 -4.12 16.64
N ILE A 68 -59.67 -3.71 17.01
CA ILE A 68 -60.64 -3.09 16.10
C ILE A 68 -60.16 -1.70 15.67
N LEU A 69 -59.57 -0.91 16.58
CA LEU A 69 -59.01 0.41 16.27
C LEU A 69 -57.86 0.30 15.26
N VAL A 70 -56.93 -0.65 15.46
CA VAL A 70 -55.82 -0.89 14.53
C VAL A 70 -56.35 -1.42 13.19
N GLY A 71 -57.32 -2.34 13.21
CA GLY A 71 -57.94 -2.89 12.00
C GLY A 71 -58.68 -1.86 11.15
N THR A 72 -59.19 -0.78 11.74
CA THR A 72 -59.90 0.29 11.02
C THR A 72 -58.96 1.39 10.49
N ILE A 73 -57.87 1.70 11.21
CA ILE A 73 -56.94 2.78 10.81
C ILE A 73 -55.96 2.32 9.71
N VAL A 74 -55.47 1.07 9.78
CA VAL A 74 -54.44 0.56 8.87
C VAL A 74 -54.86 0.56 7.38
N PRO A 75 -56.09 0.17 7.00
CA PRO A 75 -56.53 0.25 5.60
C PRO A 75 -56.60 1.69 5.06
N GLY A 76 -56.95 2.66 5.91
CA GLY A 76 -57.00 4.08 5.54
C GLY A 76 -55.61 4.66 5.25
N PHE A 77 -54.61 4.31 6.05
CA PHE A 77 -53.22 4.70 5.82
C PHE A 77 -52.62 4.02 4.58
N ALA A 78 -52.97 2.77 4.31
CA ALA A 78 -52.56 2.06 3.10
C ALA A 78 -53.12 2.69 1.81
N SER A 79 -54.35 3.25 1.86
CA SER A 79 -54.91 4.00 0.72
C SER A 79 -54.34 5.42 0.59
N ALA A 80 -53.93 6.07 1.69
CA ALA A 80 -53.27 7.38 1.64
C ALA A 80 -51.79 7.31 1.20
N MET A 81 -51.11 6.17 1.40
CA MET A 81 -49.74 5.91 0.93
C MET A 81 -49.66 5.31 -0.48
N ARG A 82 -50.79 4.96 -1.11
CA ARG A 82 -50.84 4.85 -2.58
C ARG A 82 -50.77 6.26 -3.14
N GLY A 83 -49.56 6.79 -3.18
CA GLY A 83 -49.25 8.00 -3.91
C GLY A 83 -49.88 7.89 -5.29
N ALA A 84 -50.56 8.96 -5.71
CA ALA A 84 -51.07 9.10 -7.06
C ALA A 84 -50.01 8.56 -8.03
N ASP A 85 -50.41 7.63 -8.89
CA ASP A 85 -49.63 7.27 -10.07
C ASP A 85 -49.42 8.57 -10.86
N VAL A 86 -48.33 9.27 -10.54
CA VAL A 86 -47.72 10.20 -11.46
C VAL A 86 -47.28 9.29 -12.58
N ALA A 87 -48.16 9.15 -13.57
CA ALA A 87 -47.80 8.67 -14.88
C ALA A 87 -46.65 9.58 -15.32
N ALA A 88 -45.43 9.18 -14.98
CA ALA A 88 -44.22 9.75 -15.50
C ALA A 88 -44.38 9.50 -16.99
N ASN A 89 -44.72 10.56 -17.71
CA ASN A 89 -44.75 10.59 -19.15
C ASN A 89 -43.30 10.29 -19.56
N ARG A 90 -42.96 9.01 -19.66
CA ARG A 90 -41.67 8.55 -20.14
C ARG A 90 -41.70 8.86 -21.61
N SER A 91 -41.27 10.07 -21.96
CA SER A 91 -40.93 10.42 -23.33
C SER A 91 -39.74 9.54 -23.71
N ILE A 92 -40.05 8.40 -24.31
CA ILE A 92 -39.05 7.58 -24.99
C ILE A 92 -38.66 8.43 -26.20
N LEU A 93 -37.53 9.12 -26.12
CA LEU A 93 -36.95 9.79 -27.28
C LEU A 93 -36.18 8.71 -28.04
N PRO A 94 -36.68 8.20 -29.18
CA PRO A 94 -35.87 7.31 -30.00
C PRO A 94 -34.70 8.14 -30.52
N LEU A 95 -33.51 7.93 -29.95
CA LEU A 95 -32.28 8.36 -30.58
C LEU A 95 -32.15 7.53 -31.85
N ALA A 96 -32.54 8.11 -32.99
CA ALA A 96 -32.24 7.54 -34.28
C ALA A 96 -30.72 7.47 -34.38
N LEU A 97 -30.18 6.25 -34.26
CA LEU A 97 -28.77 6.02 -34.56
C LEU A 97 -28.52 6.52 -35.98
N PRO A 98 -27.46 7.31 -36.22
CA PRO A 98 -27.13 7.72 -37.58
C PRO A 98 -27.04 6.46 -38.45
N PRO A 99 -27.62 6.48 -39.66
CA PRO A 99 -27.60 5.32 -40.53
C PRO A 99 -26.14 4.92 -40.73
N LEU A 100 -25.80 3.69 -40.32
CA LEU A 100 -24.50 3.10 -40.56
C LEU A 100 -24.23 3.21 -42.06
N GLN A 101 -23.28 4.05 -42.44
CA GLN A 101 -22.83 4.11 -43.81
C GLN A 101 -22.23 2.74 -44.12
N LEU A 102 -22.86 1.98 -45.01
CA LEU A 102 -22.35 0.68 -45.47
C LEU A 102 -20.91 0.75 -46.01
N ALA A 103 -20.44 1.95 -46.35
CA ALA A 103 -19.04 2.25 -46.67
C ALA A 103 -18.11 2.06 -45.45
N ASP A 104 -18.48 2.57 -44.27
CA ASP A 104 -17.72 2.38 -43.02
C ASP A 104 -17.78 0.93 -42.54
N ALA A 105 -18.92 0.27 -42.71
CA ALA A 105 -19.07 -1.16 -42.40
C ALA A 105 -18.25 -2.06 -43.35
N ARG A 106 -18.09 -1.69 -44.63
CA ARG A 106 -17.23 -2.39 -45.60
C ARG A 106 -15.75 -2.08 -45.39
N ALA A 107 -15.39 -0.85 -45.01
CA ALA A 107 -14.03 -0.51 -44.61
C ALA A 107 -13.62 -1.24 -43.33
N SER A 108 -14.56 -1.43 -42.39
CA SER A 108 -14.39 -2.28 -41.21
C SER A 108 -14.38 -3.79 -41.53
N ALA A 109 -14.99 -4.23 -42.63
CA ALA A 109 -15.00 -5.63 -43.08
C ALA A 109 -13.71 -6.04 -43.81
N ALA A 110 -12.87 -5.10 -44.23
CA ALA A 110 -11.46 -5.35 -44.56
C ALA A 110 -10.60 -5.41 -43.27
N SER A 111 -11.13 -6.05 -42.22
CA SER A 111 -10.55 -6.04 -40.88
C SER A 111 -9.17 -6.68 -40.90
N ARG A 112 -8.13 -5.85 -40.77
CA ARG A 112 -6.80 -6.29 -40.31
C ARG A 112 -6.99 -7.19 -39.09
N ALA A 113 -6.58 -8.45 -39.19
CA ALA A 113 -6.77 -9.44 -38.15
C ALA A 113 -5.65 -9.30 -37.12
N TRP A 114 -5.78 -8.30 -36.25
CA TRP A 114 -4.79 -8.02 -35.22
C TRP A 114 -4.69 -9.16 -34.21
N GLN A 115 -3.51 -9.77 -34.13
CA GLN A 115 -3.17 -10.76 -33.11
C GLN A 115 -2.47 -10.05 -31.95
N VAL A 116 -3.14 -9.96 -30.80
CA VAL A 116 -2.62 -9.30 -29.60
C VAL A 116 -1.81 -10.30 -28.77
N VAL A 117 -0.57 -9.94 -28.44
CA VAL A 117 0.34 -10.72 -27.62
C VAL A 117 0.74 -9.90 -26.40
N THR A 118 0.59 -10.48 -25.22
CA THR A 118 1.02 -9.89 -23.95
C THR A 118 2.39 -10.43 -23.56
N VAL A 119 3.35 -9.53 -23.35
CA VAL A 119 4.74 -9.86 -23.01
C VAL A 119 4.80 -10.54 -21.64
N GLN A 120 5.42 -11.70 -21.58
CA GLN A 120 5.64 -12.44 -20.33
C GLN A 120 6.95 -12.02 -19.64
N SER A 121 7.07 -12.34 -18.35
CA SER A 121 8.29 -12.08 -17.59
C SER A 121 9.51 -12.79 -18.21
N GLY A 122 10.57 -12.03 -18.51
CA GLY A 122 11.79 -12.55 -19.13
C GLY A 122 11.72 -12.77 -20.65
N GLN A 123 10.56 -12.54 -21.29
CA GLN A 123 10.40 -12.67 -22.73
C GLN A 123 11.05 -11.49 -23.47
N THR A 124 11.73 -11.77 -24.59
CA THR A 124 12.41 -10.77 -25.41
C THR A 124 11.59 -10.42 -26.65
N LEU A 125 11.85 -9.25 -27.23
CA LEU A 125 11.22 -8.84 -28.50
C LEU A 125 11.52 -9.84 -29.63
N GLY A 126 12.76 -10.32 -29.71
CA GLY A 126 13.16 -11.33 -30.70
C GLY A 126 12.36 -12.63 -30.57
N ALA A 127 12.18 -13.13 -29.36
CA ALA A 127 11.37 -14.33 -29.10
C ALA A 127 9.89 -14.13 -29.48
N LEU A 128 9.36 -12.91 -29.30
CA LEU A 128 7.99 -12.58 -29.72
C LEU A 128 7.85 -12.55 -31.25
N PHE A 129 8.79 -11.93 -31.96
CA PHE A 129 8.78 -11.90 -33.42
C PHE A 129 8.93 -13.30 -34.01
N GLU A 130 9.83 -14.11 -33.45
CA GLU A 130 10.01 -15.52 -33.83
C GLU A 130 8.73 -16.34 -33.59
N GLN A 131 8.09 -16.18 -32.43
CA GLN A 131 6.82 -16.84 -32.11
C GLN A 131 5.71 -16.47 -33.10
N MET A 132 5.70 -15.23 -33.60
CA MET A 132 4.73 -14.76 -34.59
C MET A 132 5.14 -15.08 -36.04
N GLY A 133 6.24 -15.80 -36.25
CA GLY A 133 6.74 -16.17 -37.58
C GLY A 133 7.31 -14.99 -38.38
N VAL A 134 7.65 -13.88 -37.72
CA VAL A 134 8.19 -12.67 -38.36
C VAL A 134 9.72 -12.72 -38.37
N PRO A 135 10.39 -12.56 -39.53
CA PRO A 135 11.85 -12.60 -39.62
C PRO A 135 12.54 -11.52 -38.77
N ALA A 136 13.71 -11.85 -38.20
CA ALA A 136 14.49 -10.92 -37.39
C ALA A 136 14.95 -9.66 -38.16
N THR A 137 15.12 -9.74 -39.48
CA THR A 137 15.45 -8.59 -40.34
C THR A 137 14.35 -7.52 -40.29
N VAL A 138 13.09 -7.93 -40.32
CA VAL A 138 11.92 -7.04 -40.21
C VAL A 138 11.87 -6.39 -38.83
N MET A 139 12.15 -7.16 -37.77
CA MET A 139 12.27 -6.61 -36.41
C MET A 139 13.30 -5.47 -36.35
N HIS A 140 14.48 -5.67 -36.95
CA HIS A 140 15.52 -4.65 -36.97
C HIS A 140 15.08 -3.39 -37.74
N GLN A 141 14.41 -3.55 -38.89
CA GLN A 141 13.85 -2.42 -39.64
C GLN A 141 12.82 -1.63 -38.83
N VAL A 142 11.95 -2.33 -38.09
CA VAL A 142 10.99 -1.70 -37.17
C VAL A 142 11.71 -0.91 -36.07
N LEU A 143 12.82 -1.43 -35.53
CA LEU A 143 13.60 -0.77 -34.46
C LEU A 143 14.42 0.44 -34.94
N GLU A 144 14.52 0.69 -36.25
CA GLU A 144 15.08 1.94 -36.79
C GLU A 144 14.12 3.12 -36.57
N LEU A 145 12.82 2.85 -36.39
CA LEU A 145 11.83 3.89 -36.14
C LEU A 145 11.97 4.45 -34.71
N PRO A 146 11.94 5.79 -34.50
CA PRO A 146 12.19 6.40 -33.19
C PRO A 146 11.26 5.92 -32.08
N SER A 147 9.96 5.84 -32.35
CA SER A 147 8.97 5.46 -31.33
C SER A 147 9.06 3.97 -31.00
N ALA A 148 9.34 3.13 -32.00
CA ALA A 148 9.60 1.70 -31.83
C ALA A 148 10.87 1.46 -31.01
N ARG A 149 11.97 2.14 -31.34
CA ARG A 149 13.23 2.06 -30.59
C ARG A 149 13.02 2.45 -29.13
N GLN A 150 12.29 3.53 -28.86
CA GLN A 150 12.03 4.00 -27.51
C GLN A 150 11.25 2.99 -26.67
N ALA A 151 10.19 2.40 -27.21
CA ALA A 151 9.28 1.52 -26.49
C ALA A 151 9.78 0.07 -26.44
N LEU A 152 10.14 -0.49 -27.60
CA LEU A 152 10.41 -1.91 -27.76
C LEU A 152 11.82 -2.30 -27.26
N SER A 153 12.76 -1.37 -27.14
CA SER A 153 14.07 -1.63 -26.53
C SER A 153 14.01 -1.81 -25.00
N ARG A 154 12.93 -1.31 -24.37
CA ARG A 154 12.71 -1.38 -22.91
C ARG A 154 11.41 -2.10 -22.59
N LEU A 155 11.19 -3.21 -23.30
CA LEU A 155 9.99 -4.02 -23.17
C LEU A 155 9.81 -4.51 -21.73
N ARG A 156 8.61 -4.32 -21.18
CA ARG A 156 8.25 -4.75 -19.82
C ARG A 156 7.23 -5.88 -19.90
N ALA A 157 7.26 -6.76 -18.89
CA ALA A 157 6.19 -7.74 -18.71
C ALA A 157 4.83 -7.03 -18.59
N GLY A 158 3.81 -7.60 -19.22
CA GLY A 158 2.47 -7.04 -19.31
C GLY A 158 2.27 -6.03 -20.44
N ALA A 159 3.30 -5.66 -21.21
CA ALA A 159 3.11 -4.85 -22.40
C ALA A 159 2.31 -5.63 -23.47
N GLU A 160 1.49 -4.92 -24.24
CA GLU A 160 0.71 -5.49 -25.33
C GLU A 160 1.28 -5.07 -26.68
N LEU A 161 1.48 -6.04 -27.56
CA LEU A 161 1.85 -5.83 -28.96
C LEU A 161 0.78 -6.48 -29.81
N ALA A 162 0.22 -5.75 -30.77
CA ALA A 162 -0.70 -6.31 -31.75
C ALA A 162 -0.02 -6.40 -33.10
N PHE A 163 0.02 -7.60 -33.66
CA PHE A 163 0.60 -7.88 -34.97
C PHE A 163 -0.51 -8.06 -35.99
N ASP A 164 -0.43 -7.35 -37.10
CA ASP A 164 -1.23 -7.61 -38.30
C ASP A 164 -0.34 -8.34 -39.30
N LEU A 165 -0.64 -9.63 -39.51
CA LEU A 165 0.18 -10.53 -40.31
C LEU A 165 -0.56 -10.88 -41.61
N GLY A 166 0.19 -10.83 -42.71
CA GLY A 166 -0.23 -11.31 -44.03
C GLY A 166 -0.01 -12.81 -44.20
N GLU A 167 -0.08 -13.27 -45.44
CA GLU A 167 0.25 -14.66 -45.77
C GLU A 167 1.74 -14.92 -45.48
N ALA A 168 2.06 -16.13 -45.00
CA ALA A 168 3.43 -16.58 -44.73
C ALA A 168 4.27 -15.72 -43.74
N GLY A 169 3.65 -15.01 -42.80
CA GLY A 169 4.37 -14.29 -41.73
C GLY A 169 4.86 -12.87 -42.12
N GLU A 170 4.37 -12.34 -43.24
CA GLU A 170 4.61 -10.95 -43.64
C GLU A 170 4.00 -9.97 -42.61
N LEU A 171 4.80 -9.07 -42.04
CA LEU A 171 4.30 -8.06 -41.10
C LEU A 171 3.69 -6.88 -41.86
N ARG A 172 2.35 -6.79 -41.89
CA ARG A 172 1.62 -5.66 -42.50
C ARG A 172 1.48 -4.47 -41.55
N GLY A 173 1.39 -4.76 -40.25
CA GLY A 173 1.33 -3.73 -39.24
C GLY A 173 1.70 -4.20 -37.84
N LEU A 174 2.14 -3.25 -37.02
CA LEU A 174 2.48 -3.48 -35.62
C LEU A 174 1.94 -2.34 -34.77
N ARG A 175 1.21 -2.67 -33.71
CA ARG A 175 0.64 -1.70 -32.78
C ARG A 175 1.15 -1.95 -31.37
N PHE A 176 1.64 -0.90 -30.69
CA PHE A 176 2.11 -0.98 -29.31
C PHE A 176 1.92 0.37 -28.61
N ASP A 177 1.87 0.34 -27.28
CA ASP A 177 1.87 1.58 -26.49
C ASP A 177 3.33 2.06 -26.32
N ARG A 178 3.65 3.29 -26.74
CA ARG A 178 4.98 3.90 -26.52
C ARG A 178 5.16 4.30 -25.07
N ASP A 179 4.09 4.85 -24.51
CA ASP A 179 3.97 5.30 -23.13
C ASP A 179 2.49 5.22 -22.71
N GLU A 180 2.16 5.69 -21.49
CA GLU A 180 0.78 5.65 -21.00
C GLU A 180 -0.18 6.47 -21.87
N ALA A 181 0.31 7.53 -22.52
CA ALA A 181 -0.49 8.54 -23.22
C ALA A 181 -0.41 8.45 -24.76
N ALA A 182 0.35 7.51 -25.31
CA ALA A 182 0.53 7.39 -26.76
C ALA A 182 0.62 5.94 -27.22
N ARG A 183 -0.15 5.62 -28.25
CA ARG A 183 -0.10 4.36 -29.00
C ARG A 183 0.55 4.61 -30.34
N VAL A 184 1.40 3.69 -30.78
CA VAL A 184 2.04 3.74 -32.08
C VAL A 184 1.43 2.65 -32.94
N GLU A 185 1.07 3.01 -34.16
CA GLU A 185 0.70 2.09 -35.22
C GLU A 185 1.74 2.20 -36.33
N ILE A 186 2.39 1.08 -36.63
CA ILE A 186 3.32 0.93 -37.73
C ILE A 186 2.57 0.24 -38.86
N THR A 187 2.70 0.77 -40.07
CA THR A 187 2.16 0.17 -41.29
C THR A 187 3.29 -0.04 -42.28
N ALA A 188 3.33 -1.23 -42.89
CA ALA A 188 4.19 -1.49 -44.04
C ALA A 188 3.57 -0.86 -45.30
N ALA A 189 4.36 -0.09 -46.05
CA ALA A 189 4.00 0.45 -47.36
C ALA A 189 5.22 0.35 -48.28
N ASP A 190 5.08 -0.36 -49.40
CA ASP A 190 6.12 -0.49 -50.45
C ASP A 190 7.50 -0.98 -49.94
N GLY A 191 7.52 -1.80 -48.89
CA GLY A 191 8.75 -2.33 -48.29
C GLY A 191 9.38 -1.45 -47.20
N ASP A 192 8.82 -0.26 -46.97
CA ASP A 192 9.20 0.62 -45.86
C ASP A 192 8.15 0.62 -44.74
N PHE A 193 8.60 0.88 -43.50
CA PHE A 193 7.72 1.03 -42.34
C PHE A 193 7.50 2.50 -42.02
N LYS A 194 6.23 2.89 -41.85
CA LYS A 194 5.84 4.22 -41.38
C LYS A 194 5.19 4.12 -40.01
N GLU A 195 5.63 4.95 -39.06
CA GLU A 195 4.97 5.07 -37.76
C GLU A 195 3.95 6.21 -37.74
N LYS A 196 2.79 5.95 -37.12
CA LYS A 196 1.79 6.93 -36.76
C LYS A 196 1.59 6.88 -35.25
N VAL A 197 1.79 8.02 -34.59
CA VAL A 197 1.54 8.17 -33.16
C VAL A 197 0.09 8.63 -32.97
N ILE A 198 -0.65 7.88 -32.16
CA ILE A 198 -2.03 8.12 -31.78
C ILE A 198 -2.03 8.50 -30.31
N GLU A 199 -2.38 9.75 -30.02
CA GLU A 199 -2.51 10.22 -28.64
C GLU A 199 -3.71 9.57 -27.95
N ARG A 200 -3.50 9.16 -26.71
CA ARG A 200 -4.48 8.54 -25.83
C ARG A 200 -4.52 9.36 -24.53
N PRO A 201 -5.39 10.39 -24.45
CA PRO A 201 -5.36 11.33 -23.35
C PRO A 201 -5.58 10.63 -22.01
N LEU A 202 -4.76 10.98 -21.03
CA LEU A 202 -4.90 10.49 -19.66
C LEU A 202 -5.83 11.42 -18.89
N GLU A 203 -6.89 10.87 -18.34
CA GLU A 203 -7.79 11.59 -17.44
C GLU A 203 -7.34 11.36 -15.99
N ARG A 204 -7.29 12.44 -15.19
CA ARG A 204 -7.07 12.34 -13.74
C ARG A 204 -8.39 12.58 -13.03
N ARG A 205 -8.84 11.59 -12.27
CA ARG A 205 -10.08 11.65 -11.49
C ARG A 205 -9.75 11.68 -10.01
N VAL A 206 -10.38 12.61 -9.28
CA VAL A 206 -10.22 12.68 -7.83
C VAL A 206 -11.23 11.75 -7.19
N MET A 207 -10.71 10.78 -6.46
CA MET A 207 -11.46 9.76 -5.75
C MET A 207 -11.37 9.99 -4.26
N ILE A 208 -12.33 9.43 -3.55
CA ILE A 208 -12.43 9.50 -2.10
C ILE A 208 -12.66 8.09 -1.58
N ALA A 209 -11.90 7.70 -0.56
CA ALA A 209 -12.18 6.50 0.21
C ALA A 209 -12.13 6.81 1.71
N SER A 210 -12.84 6.01 2.49
CA SER A 210 -12.79 6.06 3.94
C SER A 210 -12.94 4.67 4.52
N GLY A 211 -12.41 4.45 5.72
CA GLY A 211 -12.47 3.15 6.36
C GLY A 211 -12.26 3.23 7.87
N GLU A 212 -12.70 2.17 8.54
CA GLU A 212 -12.46 1.92 9.96
C GLU A 212 -11.49 0.76 10.11
N ILE A 213 -10.63 0.87 11.11
CA ILE A 213 -9.60 -0.11 11.39
C ILE A 213 -10.22 -1.23 12.22
N ASP A 214 -10.31 -2.42 11.63
CA ASP A 214 -10.73 -3.65 12.32
C ASP A 214 -9.53 -4.50 12.75
N SER A 215 -8.42 -4.44 11.99
CA SER A 215 -7.22 -5.26 12.22
C SER A 215 -5.92 -4.57 11.82
N SER A 216 -5.85 -4.04 10.60
CA SER A 216 -4.68 -3.33 10.07
C SER A 216 -5.10 -2.25 9.08
N LEU A 217 -4.20 -1.30 8.84
CA LEU A 217 -4.40 -0.25 7.84
C LEU A 217 -4.57 -0.82 6.43
N TYR A 218 -3.80 -1.86 6.08
CA TYR A 218 -3.91 -2.49 4.76
C TYR A 218 -5.25 -3.18 4.56
N ALA A 219 -5.67 -4.00 5.53
CA ALA A 219 -6.95 -4.70 5.44
C ALA A 219 -8.13 -3.72 5.34
N ALA A 220 -8.11 -2.65 6.13
CA ALA A 220 -9.14 -1.61 6.07
C ALA A 220 -9.08 -0.81 4.76
N GLY A 221 -7.87 -0.51 4.25
CA GLY A 221 -7.65 0.16 2.98
C GLY A 221 -8.18 -0.64 1.79
N GLU A 222 -7.83 -1.93 1.71
CA GLU A 222 -8.31 -2.84 0.67
C GLU A 222 -9.83 -2.99 0.71
N LYS A 223 -10.43 -3.13 1.90
CA LYS A 223 -11.89 -3.15 2.10
C LYS A 223 -12.55 -1.85 1.61
N ALA A 224 -11.86 -0.72 1.70
CA ALA A 224 -12.30 0.57 1.19
C ALA A 224 -11.99 0.78 -0.31
N GLY A 225 -11.49 -0.24 -1.02
CA GLY A 225 -11.17 -0.18 -2.44
C GLY A 225 -9.84 0.50 -2.78
N LEU A 226 -8.99 0.77 -1.79
CA LEU A 226 -7.69 1.40 -2.01
C LEU A 226 -6.66 0.40 -2.55
N GLY A 227 -5.92 0.84 -3.57
CA GLY A 227 -4.73 0.12 -4.02
C GLY A 227 -3.56 0.25 -3.04
N PRO A 228 -2.62 -0.72 -3.02
CA PRO A 228 -1.47 -0.71 -2.11
C PRO A 228 -0.62 0.57 -2.19
N ALA A 229 -0.50 1.17 -3.37
CA ALA A 229 0.24 2.42 -3.56
C ALA A 229 -0.31 3.58 -2.72
N ILE A 230 -1.64 3.74 -2.69
CA ILE A 230 -2.31 4.81 -1.92
C ILE A 230 -2.20 4.54 -0.42
N ILE A 231 -2.38 3.29 0.00
CA ILE A 231 -2.22 2.86 1.40
C ILE A 231 -0.80 3.20 1.88
N ASN A 232 0.23 2.86 1.09
CA ASN A 232 1.62 3.15 1.40
C ASN A 232 1.90 4.66 1.48
N GLN A 233 1.38 5.45 0.54
CA GLN A 233 1.57 6.90 0.55
C GLN A 233 0.94 7.54 1.79
N MET A 234 -0.28 7.13 2.14
CA MET A 234 -0.99 7.59 3.34
C MET A 234 -0.23 7.20 4.62
N ALA A 235 0.19 5.93 4.74
CA ALA A 235 0.97 5.47 5.89
C ALA A 235 2.29 6.26 6.03
N ASN A 236 2.98 6.51 4.91
CA ASN A 236 4.21 7.30 4.90
C ASN A 236 3.97 8.76 5.34
N ALA A 237 2.85 9.37 4.93
CA ALA A 237 2.52 10.75 5.28
C ALA A 237 2.35 10.96 6.80
N PHE A 238 1.81 9.96 7.51
CA PHE A 238 1.57 10.03 8.96
C PHE A 238 2.63 9.34 9.82
N SER A 239 3.61 8.66 9.22
CA SER A 239 4.63 7.85 9.92
C SER A 239 5.44 8.57 11.01
N TYR A 240 5.49 9.91 11.00
CA TYR A 240 6.15 10.68 12.06
C TYR A 240 5.27 10.90 13.29
N ASP A 241 3.97 11.10 13.10
CA ASP A 241 3.02 11.41 14.17
C ASP A 241 2.29 10.15 14.69
N ILE A 242 2.26 9.05 13.92
CA ILE A 242 1.58 7.79 14.25
C ILE A 242 2.48 6.59 13.94
N ASP A 243 2.73 5.73 14.94
CA ASP A 243 3.34 4.42 14.70
C ASP A 243 2.24 3.39 14.38
N PHE A 244 2.00 3.13 13.09
CA PHE A 244 0.97 2.17 12.65
C PHE A 244 1.16 0.73 13.15
N THR A 245 2.33 0.38 13.71
CA THR A 245 2.57 -0.95 14.29
C THR A 245 2.20 -1.03 15.77
N GLN A 246 2.33 0.06 16.52
CA GLN A 246 2.10 0.06 17.97
C GLN A 246 0.86 0.84 18.39
N ASP A 247 0.56 1.93 17.68
CA ASP A 247 -0.47 2.90 18.06
C ASP A 247 -1.85 2.56 17.54
N LEU A 248 -1.92 1.75 16.48
CA LEU A 248 -3.16 1.38 15.81
C LEU A 248 -4.09 0.59 16.75
N ARG A 249 -5.38 0.96 16.74
CA ARG A 249 -6.43 0.32 17.53
C ARG A 249 -7.68 0.08 16.69
N VAL A 250 -8.47 -0.91 17.11
CA VAL A 250 -9.79 -1.15 16.54
C VAL A 250 -10.67 0.09 16.77
N GLY A 251 -11.35 0.54 15.73
CA GLY A 251 -12.20 1.74 15.75
C GLY A 251 -11.48 3.05 15.38
N ASP A 252 -10.15 3.02 15.21
CA ASP A 252 -9.46 4.11 14.50
C ASP A 252 -10.03 4.22 13.06
N SER A 253 -9.86 5.37 12.42
CA SER A 253 -10.45 5.58 11.09
C SER A 253 -9.64 6.50 10.22
N PHE A 254 -9.78 6.35 8.90
CA PHE A 254 -9.13 7.22 7.94
C PHE A 254 -10.08 7.69 6.86
N GLN A 255 -9.70 8.80 6.23
CA GLN A 255 -10.28 9.29 4.99
C GLN A 255 -9.13 9.72 4.08
N VAL A 256 -9.27 9.44 2.80
CA VAL A 256 -8.24 9.76 1.81
C VAL A 256 -8.88 10.27 0.53
N VAL A 257 -8.37 11.40 0.06
CA VAL A 257 -8.63 11.98 -1.24
C VAL A 257 -7.40 11.71 -2.09
N TYR A 258 -7.58 10.99 -3.20
CA TYR A 258 -6.47 10.55 -4.05
C TYR A 258 -6.84 10.67 -5.53
N GLU A 259 -5.82 10.68 -6.38
CA GLU A 259 -6.01 10.67 -7.83
C GLU A 259 -6.04 9.25 -8.36
N GLU A 260 -6.86 9.00 -9.39
CA GLU A 260 -6.74 7.86 -10.28
C GLU A 260 -6.46 8.35 -11.70
N VAL A 261 -5.64 7.60 -12.42
CA VAL A 261 -5.32 7.85 -13.83
C VAL A 261 -6.14 6.91 -14.69
N TRP A 262 -6.87 7.47 -15.64
CA TRP A 262 -7.82 6.77 -16.51
C TRP A 262 -7.40 6.90 -17.98
N ARG A 263 -7.38 5.73 -18.64
CA ARG A 263 -7.15 5.40 -20.04
C ARG A 263 -8.42 5.06 -20.81
N ASP A 264 -8.94 5.86 -21.73
CA ASP A 264 -10.09 5.45 -22.60
C ASP A 264 -11.30 4.91 -21.80
N GLY A 265 -11.62 5.55 -20.67
CA GLY A 265 -12.72 5.13 -19.80
C GLY A 265 -12.39 3.98 -18.84
N GLU A 266 -11.18 3.42 -18.89
CA GLU A 266 -10.70 2.38 -17.96
C GLU A 266 -9.68 2.93 -16.97
N ARG A 267 -9.69 2.40 -15.73
CA ARG A 267 -8.71 2.79 -14.72
C ARG A 267 -7.36 2.16 -15.03
N LEU A 268 -6.35 2.99 -15.33
CA LEU A 268 -4.99 2.55 -15.59
C LEU A 268 -4.23 2.24 -14.30
N ARG A 269 -4.22 3.19 -13.35
CA ARG A 269 -3.55 3.05 -12.05
C ARG A 269 -3.98 4.12 -11.06
N SER A 270 -3.64 3.91 -9.79
CA SER A 270 -3.68 4.98 -8.79
C SER A 270 -2.62 6.04 -9.10
N GLY A 271 -2.98 7.30 -8.86
CA GLY A 271 -2.09 8.44 -8.83
C GLY A 271 -1.55 8.68 -7.43
N GLU A 272 -1.64 9.92 -6.96
CA GLU A 272 -1.08 10.37 -5.69
C GLU A 272 -2.17 10.68 -4.66
N VAL A 273 -1.82 10.62 -3.37
CA VAL A 273 -2.67 11.15 -2.30
C VAL A 273 -2.67 12.68 -2.34
N VAL A 274 -3.85 13.27 -2.50
CA VAL A 274 -4.04 14.73 -2.49
C VAL A 274 -4.17 15.22 -1.05
N ALA A 275 -4.98 14.54 -0.26
CA ALA A 275 -5.16 14.81 1.16
C ALA A 275 -5.61 13.55 1.90
N ALA A 276 -5.30 13.46 3.18
CA ALA A 276 -5.78 12.39 4.04
C ALA A 276 -6.05 12.92 5.45
N SER A 277 -7.00 12.29 6.16
CA SER A 277 -7.14 12.41 7.60
C SER A 277 -7.10 11.03 8.24
N PHE A 278 -6.52 10.96 9.43
CA PHE A 278 -6.44 9.76 10.25
C PHE A 278 -6.81 10.10 11.68
N THR A 279 -7.80 9.40 12.23
CA THR A 279 -8.19 9.51 13.63
C THR A 279 -7.60 8.33 14.38
N ASN A 280 -6.61 8.59 15.23
CA ASN A 280 -6.01 7.60 16.12
C ASN A 280 -6.34 7.97 17.57
N ARG A 281 -6.99 7.05 18.30
CA ARG A 281 -7.36 7.26 19.73
C ARG A 281 -8.12 8.57 19.97
N GLY A 282 -9.06 8.90 19.07
CA GLY A 282 -9.88 10.12 19.14
C GLY A 282 -9.16 11.42 18.72
N LYS A 283 -7.86 11.37 18.38
CA LYS A 283 -7.12 12.51 17.86
C LYS A 283 -7.03 12.45 16.34
N GLU A 284 -7.46 13.52 15.68
CA GLU A 284 -7.36 13.65 14.23
C GLU A 284 -6.01 14.23 13.80
N PHE A 285 -5.44 13.61 12.78
CA PHE A 285 -4.24 14.03 12.07
C PHE A 285 -4.61 14.25 10.61
N THR A 286 -4.19 15.37 10.03
CA THR A 286 -4.48 15.70 8.62
C THR A 286 -3.18 15.87 7.85
N ALA A 287 -3.12 15.31 6.65
CA ALA A 287 -2.04 15.46 5.69
C ALA A 287 -2.58 16.09 4.41
N LEU A 288 -1.95 17.18 3.97
CA LEU A 288 -2.29 17.92 2.77
C LEU A 288 -1.07 17.94 1.84
N ARG A 289 -1.22 17.46 0.61
CA ARG A 289 -0.16 17.55 -0.39
C ARG A 289 -0.02 18.99 -0.86
N TYR A 290 1.19 19.52 -0.83
CA TYR A 290 1.53 20.83 -1.34
C TYR A 290 2.86 20.79 -2.07
N GLU A 291 2.92 21.44 -3.23
CA GLU A 291 4.12 21.53 -4.03
C GLU A 291 4.88 22.82 -3.72
N ARG A 292 6.16 22.69 -3.38
CA ARG A 292 7.08 23.81 -3.14
C ARG A 292 8.44 23.46 -3.72
N ASN A 293 9.05 24.41 -4.44
CA ASN A 293 10.37 24.22 -5.09
C ASN A 293 10.42 22.99 -6.02
N GLY A 294 9.34 22.72 -6.75
CA GLY A 294 9.22 21.57 -7.66
C GLY A 294 9.14 20.21 -6.94
N LYS A 295 8.81 20.19 -5.65
CA LYS A 295 8.68 18.97 -4.85
C LYS A 295 7.34 18.95 -4.13
N SER A 296 6.61 17.84 -4.29
CA SER A 296 5.44 17.54 -3.48
C SER A 296 5.84 17.04 -2.09
N GLU A 297 5.33 17.70 -1.06
CA GLU A 297 5.47 17.32 0.34
C GLU A 297 4.10 17.33 1.02
N TYR A 298 3.98 16.63 2.16
CA TYR A 298 2.76 16.64 2.96
C TYR A 298 2.92 17.57 4.15
N PHE A 299 1.88 18.31 4.47
CA PHE A 299 1.83 19.27 5.58
C PHE A 299 0.56 19.08 6.41
N ASP A 300 0.60 19.47 7.68
CA ASP A 300 -0.58 19.56 8.52
C ASP A 300 -1.39 20.83 8.25
N LEU A 301 -2.51 21.00 8.98
CA LEU A 301 -3.38 22.17 8.89
C LEU A 301 -2.68 23.50 9.20
N ALA A 302 -1.63 23.48 10.01
CA ALA A 302 -0.84 24.66 10.35
C ALA A 302 0.22 24.98 9.30
N GLY A 303 0.33 24.18 8.24
CA GLY A 303 1.39 24.29 7.24
C GLY A 303 2.72 23.77 7.75
N ARG A 304 2.74 22.89 8.76
CA ARG A 304 3.97 22.22 9.19
C ARG A 304 4.22 20.99 8.34
N PRO A 305 5.42 20.81 7.76
CA PRO A 305 5.80 19.59 7.07
C PRO A 305 5.62 18.34 7.94
N LEU A 306 4.98 17.31 7.38
CA LEU A 306 4.79 15.99 8.00
C LEU A 306 5.95 15.02 7.71
N LYS A 307 6.74 15.30 6.66
CA LYS A 307 7.98 14.59 6.35
C LYS A 307 9.08 14.85 7.38
N LYS A 308 10.07 13.96 7.49
CA LYS A 308 10.07 12.81 8.40
C LYS A 308 11.06 13.18 9.52
N GLY A 309 10.74 12.84 10.77
CA GLY A 309 11.77 12.76 11.81
C GLY A 309 12.86 11.77 11.42
N PHE A 310 14.00 11.83 12.10
CA PHE A 310 15.07 10.85 11.86
C PHE A 310 14.58 9.42 12.05
N MET A 311 14.99 8.51 11.16
CA MET A 311 14.85 7.08 11.41
C MET A 311 15.66 6.73 12.65
N ARG A 312 14.98 6.28 13.70
CA ARG A 312 15.63 5.84 14.95
C ARG A 312 16.57 4.67 14.70
N MET A 313 16.20 3.78 13.77
CA MET A 313 16.97 2.61 13.37
C MET A 313 17.33 2.71 11.88
N PRO A 314 18.54 3.21 11.54
CA PRO A 314 18.98 3.38 10.16
C PRO A 314 19.52 2.08 9.52
N ILE A 315 19.01 0.92 9.92
CA ILE A 315 19.47 -0.41 9.50
C ILE A 315 18.33 -1.41 9.62
N GLU A 316 18.18 -2.31 8.65
CA GLU A 316 17.17 -3.36 8.68
C GLU A 316 17.68 -4.60 9.43
N PHE A 317 16.77 -5.31 10.11
CA PHE A 317 17.03 -6.62 10.75
C PHE A 317 18.18 -6.64 11.79
N ALA A 318 18.42 -5.53 12.47
CA ALA A 318 19.47 -5.44 13.49
C ALA A 318 18.91 -5.45 14.91
N ARG A 319 19.69 -5.98 15.86
CA ARG A 319 19.40 -5.90 17.30
C ARG A 319 20.30 -4.85 17.95
N ILE A 320 19.78 -4.14 18.96
CA ILE A 320 20.61 -3.24 19.77
C ILE A 320 21.54 -4.09 20.63
N SER A 321 22.84 -4.01 20.39
CA SER A 321 23.87 -4.68 21.20
C SER A 321 24.37 -3.80 22.35
N SER A 322 24.34 -2.48 22.18
CA SER A 322 24.74 -1.51 23.21
C SER A 322 23.97 -0.21 23.05
N ARG A 323 23.44 0.32 24.15
CA ARG A 323 22.67 1.58 24.17
C ARG A 323 23.56 2.78 24.44
N PHE A 324 23.06 3.97 24.12
CA PHE A 324 23.69 5.23 24.56
C PHE A 324 23.80 5.24 26.08
N ASN A 325 25.00 5.45 26.60
CA ASN A 325 25.24 5.48 28.03
C ASN A 325 26.41 6.39 28.35
N PRO A 326 26.17 7.66 28.76
CA PRO A 326 27.21 8.61 29.08
C PRO A 326 27.98 8.24 30.36
N ARG A 327 27.46 7.30 31.16
CA ARG A 327 28.02 6.87 32.46
C ARG A 327 28.46 5.41 32.46
N ARG A 328 28.70 4.80 31.29
CA ARG A 328 29.12 3.40 31.20
C ARG A 328 30.45 3.19 31.93
N LYS A 329 30.40 2.47 33.06
CA LYS A 329 31.58 2.11 33.85
C LYS A 329 32.31 0.94 33.21
N HIS A 330 33.62 1.03 33.09
CA HIS A 330 34.47 -0.07 32.68
C HIS A 330 34.55 -1.09 33.81
N PRO A 331 34.11 -2.35 33.62
CA PRO A 331 33.92 -3.31 34.71
C PRO A 331 35.20 -3.66 35.45
N VAL A 332 36.37 -3.47 34.82
CA VAL A 332 37.68 -3.82 35.39
C VAL A 332 38.46 -2.61 35.91
N LEU A 333 38.28 -1.42 35.31
CA LEU A 333 39.11 -0.25 35.59
C LEU A 333 38.38 0.82 36.41
N GLY A 334 37.07 0.65 36.66
CA GLY A 334 36.24 1.62 37.37
C GLY A 334 36.02 2.96 36.65
N THR A 335 36.70 3.19 35.52
CA THR A 335 36.62 4.44 34.75
C THR A 335 35.32 4.52 33.95
N VAL A 336 34.76 5.73 33.85
CA VAL A 336 33.58 5.99 33.01
C VAL A 336 34.04 6.23 31.58
N ARG A 337 33.66 5.35 30.66
CA ARG A 337 33.85 5.54 29.22
C ARG A 337 32.49 5.63 28.55
N ALA A 338 32.05 6.87 28.34
CA ALA A 338 30.77 7.18 27.70
C ALA A 338 30.63 6.45 26.35
N HIS A 339 29.51 5.75 26.19
CA HIS A 339 29.07 5.27 24.89
C HIS A 339 28.17 6.34 24.27
N LYS A 340 28.70 7.01 23.24
CA LYS A 340 28.15 8.25 22.66
C LYS A 340 27.16 8.01 21.50
N GLY A 341 26.75 6.76 21.31
CA GLY A 341 25.83 6.31 20.27
C GLY A 341 25.10 5.04 20.68
N VAL A 342 24.51 4.37 19.70
CA VAL A 342 23.84 3.08 19.81
C VAL A 342 24.50 2.12 18.85
N ASP A 343 24.79 0.91 19.34
CA ASP A 343 25.36 -0.15 18.52
C ASP A 343 24.26 -1.11 18.07
N TYR A 344 24.14 -1.28 16.76
CA TYR A 344 23.23 -2.21 16.12
C TYR A 344 24.04 -3.38 15.56
N ALA A 345 23.94 -4.54 16.20
CA ALA A 345 24.58 -5.76 15.71
C ALA A 345 23.83 -6.30 14.50
N ALA A 346 24.57 -6.50 13.41
CA ALA A 346 24.07 -7.04 12.14
C ALA A 346 25.23 -7.70 11.38
N VAL A 347 24.92 -8.58 10.43
CA VAL A 347 25.95 -9.26 9.63
C VAL A 347 26.72 -8.26 8.77
N THR A 348 28.02 -8.51 8.56
CA THR A 348 28.84 -7.71 7.64
C THR A 348 28.17 -7.63 6.27
N GLY A 349 28.12 -6.44 5.69
CA GLY A 349 27.45 -6.22 4.41
C GLY A 349 25.98 -5.80 4.51
N THR A 350 25.37 -5.78 5.70
CA THR A 350 24.01 -5.26 5.88
C THR A 350 23.93 -3.79 5.46
N PRO A 351 22.98 -3.37 4.60
CA PRO A 351 22.82 -1.98 4.19
C PRO A 351 22.56 -1.04 5.37
N ILE A 352 23.29 0.08 5.41
CA ILE A 352 23.08 1.18 6.35
C ILE A 352 22.44 2.33 5.60
N MET A 353 21.35 2.89 6.12
CA MET A 353 20.58 3.96 5.49
C MET A 353 20.86 5.32 6.13
N ALA A 354 20.71 6.40 5.38
CA ALA A 354 20.70 7.75 5.95
C ALA A 354 19.48 7.92 6.85
N ALA A 355 19.70 8.22 8.13
CA ALA A 355 18.62 8.42 9.10
C ALA A 355 17.76 9.64 8.80
N GLY A 356 18.20 10.58 7.97
CA GLY A 356 17.44 11.79 7.59
C GLY A 356 18.01 12.42 6.32
N ASP A 357 17.23 13.31 5.69
CA ASP A 357 17.69 14.11 4.56
C ASP A 357 18.87 15.00 5.00
N GLY A 358 19.89 15.14 4.16
CA GLY A 358 21.04 15.96 4.52
C GLY A 358 22.11 16.07 3.45
N ARG A 359 23.28 16.54 3.84
CA ARG A 359 24.50 16.59 3.04
C ARG A 359 25.60 15.81 3.73
N ILE A 360 26.42 15.10 2.96
CA ILE A 360 27.57 14.37 3.49
C ILE A 360 28.59 15.39 4.00
N ALA A 361 28.76 15.48 5.31
CA ALA A 361 29.77 16.32 5.94
C ALA A 361 31.14 15.63 5.95
N PHE A 362 31.15 14.30 6.08
CA PHE A 362 32.36 13.49 6.05
C PHE A 362 32.08 12.11 5.46
N ALA A 363 33.04 11.57 4.70
CA ALA A 363 33.04 10.19 4.23
C ALA A 363 34.48 9.70 4.10
N GLY A 364 34.89 8.76 4.95
CA GLY A 364 36.29 8.31 4.97
C GLY A 364 36.65 7.51 6.21
N TRP A 365 37.94 7.40 6.50
CA TRP A 365 38.44 6.76 7.72
C TRP A 365 38.56 7.77 8.86
N GLN A 366 38.02 7.43 10.04
CA GLN A 366 38.04 8.31 11.22
C GLN A 366 38.41 7.55 12.49
N ASN A 367 39.71 7.39 12.74
CA ASN A 367 40.28 6.82 13.98
C ASN A 367 39.54 5.56 14.44
N GLY A 368 39.11 5.53 15.71
CA GLY A 368 38.38 4.42 16.32
C GLY A 368 37.03 4.09 15.67
N TYR A 369 36.41 5.02 14.92
CA TYR A 369 35.19 4.70 14.18
C TYR A 369 35.45 3.92 12.90
N GLY A 370 36.70 3.82 12.43
CA GLY A 370 37.01 3.16 11.16
C GLY A 370 36.38 3.88 9.97
N ARG A 371 35.85 3.14 9.00
CA ARG A 371 35.14 3.74 7.86
C ARG A 371 33.82 4.33 8.33
N THR A 372 33.66 5.63 8.09
CA THR A 372 32.64 6.45 8.71
C THR A 372 32.02 7.41 7.71
N ILE A 373 30.72 7.64 7.85
CA ILE A 373 30.01 8.76 7.23
C ILE A 373 29.44 9.66 8.32
N VAL A 374 29.54 10.97 8.11
CA VAL A 374 28.81 11.97 8.89
C VAL A 374 27.89 12.73 7.95
N ILE A 375 26.62 12.83 8.32
CA ILE A 375 25.62 13.59 7.56
C ILE A 375 25.23 14.82 8.38
N ASP A 376 25.30 15.99 7.75
CA ASP A 376 24.74 17.24 8.25
C ASP A 376 23.33 17.42 7.71
N HIS A 377 22.38 17.54 8.61
CA HIS A 377 20.95 17.67 8.31
C HIS A 377 20.48 19.12 8.41
N GLY A 378 21.40 20.06 8.67
CA GLY A 378 21.12 21.47 8.90
C GLY A 378 20.67 21.75 10.34
N ARG A 379 20.60 23.05 10.68
CA ARG A 379 20.12 23.55 11.99
C ARG A 379 20.83 22.91 13.19
N GLY A 380 22.10 22.53 13.01
CA GLY A 380 22.94 21.93 14.04
C GLY A 380 22.75 20.42 14.27
N TYR A 381 21.94 19.73 13.48
CA TYR A 381 21.73 18.29 13.59
C TYR A 381 22.71 17.51 12.73
N THR A 382 23.47 16.58 13.33
CA THR A 382 24.36 15.68 12.59
C THR A 382 24.18 14.24 13.05
N THR A 383 24.36 13.30 12.12
CA THR A 383 24.42 11.86 12.43
C THR A 383 25.75 11.27 12.00
N LEU A 384 26.26 10.33 12.78
CA LEU A 384 27.48 9.57 12.48
C LEU A 384 27.16 8.09 12.34
N TYR A 385 27.77 7.45 11.34
CA TYR A 385 27.64 6.02 11.05
C TYR A 385 29.04 5.43 10.96
N GLY A 386 29.45 4.64 11.96
CA GLY A 386 30.79 4.08 12.08
C GLY A 386 30.89 2.59 11.76
N HIS A 387 32.13 2.10 11.79
CA HIS A 387 32.57 0.72 11.63
C HIS A 387 32.22 0.05 10.30
N MET A 388 31.96 0.83 9.25
CA MET A 388 31.50 0.27 7.96
C MET A 388 32.55 -0.65 7.33
N SER A 389 32.09 -1.70 6.65
CA SER A 389 32.96 -2.51 5.78
C SER A 389 33.29 -1.75 4.50
N ARG A 390 32.28 -1.07 3.93
CA ARG A 390 32.37 -0.33 2.68
C ARG A 390 31.45 0.90 2.72
N LEU A 391 31.94 2.02 2.22
CA LEU A 391 31.14 3.23 2.01
C LEU A 391 30.31 3.10 0.72
N GLY A 392 29.13 3.70 0.71
CA GLY A 392 28.32 3.84 -0.50
C GLY A 392 28.93 4.83 -1.50
N LYS A 393 28.21 5.07 -2.61
CA LYS A 393 28.66 5.92 -3.72
C LYS A 393 28.62 7.44 -3.44
N TYR A 394 28.74 7.84 -2.17
CA TYR A 394 28.55 9.22 -1.73
C TYR A 394 29.88 9.95 -1.52
N LYS A 395 29.94 11.20 -1.97
CA LYS A 395 31.07 12.12 -1.76
C LYS A 395 30.70 13.23 -0.77
N VAL A 396 31.70 13.82 -0.12
CA VAL A 396 31.52 15.02 0.72
C VAL A 396 30.82 16.13 -0.07
N GLY A 397 29.87 16.81 0.56
CA GLY A 397 29.03 17.86 -0.02
C GLY A 397 27.79 17.37 -0.78
N GLN A 398 27.75 16.10 -1.16
CA GLN A 398 26.62 15.51 -1.89
C GLN A 398 25.36 15.46 -1.02
N ARG A 399 24.18 15.72 -1.62
CA ARG A 399 22.89 15.56 -0.95
C ARG A 399 22.51 14.08 -0.87
N VAL A 400 21.94 13.68 0.26
CA VAL A 400 21.42 12.35 0.50
C VAL A 400 20.01 12.45 1.04
N GLN A 401 19.13 11.56 0.57
CA GLN A 401 17.76 11.46 1.05
C GLN A 401 17.70 10.42 2.16
N GLN A 402 16.85 10.64 3.15
CA GLN A 402 16.54 9.64 4.18
C GLN A 402 16.17 8.31 3.54
N GLY A 403 16.64 7.20 4.12
CA GLY A 403 16.42 5.85 3.60
C GLY A 403 17.40 5.42 2.51
N SER A 404 18.18 6.34 1.94
CA SER A 404 19.19 5.97 0.95
C SER A 404 20.31 5.16 1.60
N THR A 405 20.73 4.05 0.97
CA THR A 405 21.87 3.24 1.45
C THR A 405 23.19 4.00 1.33
N ILE A 406 23.75 4.41 2.46
CA ILE A 406 25.00 5.19 2.55
C ILE A 406 26.25 4.34 2.73
N GLY A 407 26.10 3.07 3.09
CA GLY A 407 27.21 2.15 3.29
C GLY A 407 26.74 0.80 3.81
N TYR A 408 27.68 0.00 4.29
CA TYR A 408 27.42 -1.37 4.70
C TYR A 408 28.12 -1.71 6.01
N VAL A 409 27.44 -2.46 6.88
CA VAL A 409 27.96 -2.89 8.18
C VAL A 409 29.29 -3.61 8.03
N GLY A 410 30.19 -3.39 8.99
CA GLY A 410 31.44 -4.09 9.12
C GLY A 410 31.95 -4.05 10.55
N ALA A 411 33.27 -4.22 10.71
CA ALA A 411 33.96 -4.18 11.99
C ALA A 411 35.28 -3.39 11.86
N THR A 412 35.29 -2.30 11.08
CA THR A 412 36.50 -1.48 10.89
C THR A 412 36.75 -0.56 12.09
N GLY A 413 38.00 -0.15 12.31
CA GLY A 413 38.37 0.66 13.46
C GLY A 413 38.35 -0.16 14.75
N LEU A 414 37.91 0.45 15.86
CA LEU A 414 37.85 -0.18 17.18
C LEU A 414 36.47 -0.84 17.37
N ALA A 415 36.27 -2.02 16.79
CA ALA A 415 35.04 -2.79 16.87
C ALA A 415 35.33 -4.23 17.35
N SER A 416 34.52 -4.76 18.28
CA SER A 416 34.66 -6.14 18.76
C SER A 416 34.03 -7.19 17.84
N GLY A 417 33.24 -6.76 16.86
CA GLY A 417 32.57 -7.60 15.88
C GLY A 417 31.69 -6.78 14.94
N PRO A 418 31.04 -7.40 13.94
CA PRO A 418 30.20 -6.69 12.98
C PRO A 418 29.01 -5.96 13.63
N HIS A 419 29.01 -4.63 13.53
CA HIS A 419 27.91 -3.77 13.98
C HIS A 419 27.96 -2.40 13.33
N LEU A 420 26.83 -1.67 13.37
CA LEU A 420 26.77 -0.24 13.10
C LEU A 420 26.87 0.51 14.43
N HIS A 421 27.84 1.41 14.56
CA HIS A 421 27.83 2.44 15.61
C HIS A 421 27.14 3.70 15.07
N TYR A 422 26.00 4.05 15.67
CA TYR A 422 25.16 5.17 15.24
C TYR A 422 25.11 6.26 16.32
N GLU A 423 25.48 7.48 15.96
CA GLU A 423 25.36 8.64 16.85
C GLU A 423 24.41 9.69 16.30
N PHE A 424 23.73 10.37 17.23
CA PHE A 424 22.91 11.54 16.96
C PHE A 424 23.45 12.73 17.75
N ARG A 425 23.64 13.88 17.10
CA ARG A 425 24.21 15.08 17.72
C ARG A 425 23.35 16.30 17.44
N VAL A 426 23.18 17.14 18.46
CA VAL A 426 22.48 18.43 18.39
C VAL A 426 23.46 19.53 18.81
N ASN A 427 23.78 20.44 17.89
CA ASN A 427 24.79 21.47 18.07
C ASN A 427 26.14 20.90 18.57
N GLY A 428 26.53 19.76 18.02
CA GLY A 428 27.77 19.04 18.39
C GLY A 428 27.66 18.17 19.65
N ALA A 429 26.63 18.31 20.49
CA ALA A 429 26.44 17.50 21.69
C ALA A 429 25.75 16.16 21.35
N HIS A 430 26.33 15.04 21.79
CA HIS A 430 25.75 13.70 21.59
C HIS A 430 24.47 13.54 22.41
N ARG A 431 23.45 12.95 21.80
CA ARG A 431 22.15 12.64 22.42
C ARG A 431 21.77 11.19 22.14
N ASP A 432 20.94 10.62 23.00
CA ASP A 432 20.46 9.24 22.82
C ASP A 432 19.55 9.16 21.58
N PRO A 433 19.98 8.50 20.49
CA PRO A 433 19.18 8.41 19.27
C PRO A 433 17.85 7.68 19.46
N LEU A 434 17.69 6.88 20.52
CA LEU A 434 16.46 6.13 20.80
C LEU A 434 15.39 7.02 21.45
N THR A 435 15.78 8.07 22.15
CA THR A 435 14.85 8.93 22.91
C THR A 435 14.75 10.34 22.34
N VAL A 436 15.69 10.77 21.51
CA VAL A 436 15.61 12.08 20.86
C VAL A 436 14.39 12.12 19.95
N THR A 437 13.46 12.99 20.33
CA THR A 437 12.37 13.42 19.48
C THR A 437 12.79 14.76 18.91
N MET A 438 12.91 14.85 17.58
CA MET A 438 13.20 16.13 16.93
C MET A 438 12.10 17.14 17.28
N PRO A 439 12.44 18.43 17.40
CA PRO A 439 11.42 19.45 17.35
C PRO A 439 10.70 19.33 16.01
N LYS A 440 9.39 19.50 16.07
CA LYS A 440 8.54 19.60 14.89
C LYS A 440 9.13 20.63 13.92
N PRO A 441 9.20 20.35 12.60
CA PRO A 441 9.60 21.36 11.64
C PRO A 441 8.77 22.63 11.81
N ASP A 442 9.39 23.79 11.59
CA ASP A 442 8.63 25.04 11.66
C ASP A 442 7.56 25.05 10.57
N PRO A 443 6.36 25.59 10.86
CA PRO A 443 5.34 25.77 9.85
C PRO A 443 5.77 26.76 8.78
N LEU A 444 5.14 26.66 7.61
CA LEU A 444 5.18 27.71 6.60
C LEU A 444 4.71 29.04 7.23
N THR A 445 5.32 30.15 6.80
CA THR A 445 4.99 31.48 7.30
C THR A 445 4.76 32.48 6.15
N GLY A 446 4.14 33.62 6.47
CA GLY A 446 3.94 34.72 5.52
C GLY A 446 3.21 34.32 4.24
N ALA A 447 3.71 34.81 3.10
CA ALA A 447 3.12 34.57 1.79
C ALA A 447 3.09 33.09 1.37
N GLU A 448 4.00 32.27 1.89
CA GLU A 448 4.03 30.84 1.59
C GLU A 448 2.89 30.10 2.28
N LEU A 449 2.60 30.44 3.55
CA LEU A 449 1.45 29.87 4.26
C LEU A 449 0.12 30.26 3.61
N ALA A 450 0.01 31.50 3.10
CA ALA A 450 -1.17 31.94 2.36
C ALA A 450 -1.37 31.13 1.07
N ARG A 451 -0.30 30.92 0.29
CA ARG A 451 -0.32 30.08 -0.92
C ARG A 451 -0.66 28.62 -0.59
N PHE A 452 -0.09 28.06 0.47
CA PHE A 452 -0.42 26.73 0.96
C PHE A 452 -1.91 26.58 1.27
N ARG A 453 -2.49 27.52 2.04
CA ARG A 453 -3.91 27.49 2.41
C ARG A 453 -4.81 27.60 1.19
N ALA A 454 -4.50 28.49 0.26
CA ALA A 454 -5.26 28.65 -0.98
C ALA A 454 -5.20 27.37 -1.85
N ALA A 455 -4.02 26.78 -2.01
CA ALA A 455 -3.82 25.58 -2.82
C ALA A 455 -4.48 24.33 -2.23
N THR A 456 -4.54 24.21 -0.89
CA THR A 456 -5.06 23.02 -0.21
C THR A 456 -6.54 23.10 0.17
N ALA A 457 -7.17 24.28 0.07
CA ALA A 457 -8.57 24.49 0.40
C ALA A 457 -9.55 23.53 -0.31
N PRO A 458 -9.41 23.24 -1.63
CA PRO A 458 -10.33 22.31 -2.31
C PRO A 458 -10.24 20.88 -1.77
N ALA A 459 -9.01 20.39 -1.52
CA ALA A 459 -8.78 19.05 -0.98
C ALA A 459 -9.30 18.93 0.46
N MET A 460 -9.16 20.00 1.25
CA MET A 460 -9.72 20.06 2.60
C MET A 460 -11.25 20.05 2.61
N ALA A 461 -11.89 20.77 1.68
CA ALA A 461 -13.33 20.75 1.53
C ALA A 461 -13.84 19.35 1.12
N GLN A 462 -13.07 18.61 0.32
CA GLN A 462 -13.38 17.21 0.00
C GLN A 462 -13.30 16.30 1.23
N LEU A 463 -12.24 16.41 2.06
CA LEU A 463 -12.15 15.64 3.30
C LEU A 463 -13.34 15.91 4.24
N LYS A 464 -13.67 17.20 4.46
CA LYS A 464 -14.77 17.57 5.38
C LYS A 464 -16.11 17.00 4.98
N ARG A 465 -16.46 17.07 3.69
CA ARG A 465 -17.73 16.51 3.17
C ARG A 465 -17.92 15.04 3.51
N VAL A 466 -16.83 14.28 3.60
CA VAL A 466 -16.85 12.83 3.88
C VAL A 466 -16.94 12.58 5.37
N GLY A 467 -16.26 13.39 6.18
CA GLY A 467 -16.41 13.44 7.64
C GLY A 467 -17.87 13.58 8.07
N ASP A 468 -18.57 14.56 7.51
CA ASP A 468 -19.94 14.89 7.88
C ASP A 468 -20.93 13.77 7.50
N VAL A 469 -20.76 13.13 6.34
CA VAL A 469 -21.59 11.99 5.91
C VAL A 469 -21.45 10.79 6.85
N ARG A 470 -20.24 10.53 7.37
CA ARG A 470 -20.04 9.43 8.31
C ARG A 470 -20.63 9.71 9.70
N LEU A 471 -20.55 10.97 10.15
CA LEU A 471 -21.17 11.38 11.43
C LEU A 471 -22.70 11.30 11.37
N ALA A 472 -23.31 11.55 10.21
CA ALA A 472 -24.75 11.42 10.02
C ALA A 472 -25.25 9.96 9.88
N ALA A 473 -24.37 9.01 9.57
CA ALA A 473 -24.70 7.59 9.38
C ALA A 473 -24.51 6.72 10.63
N ARG A 474 -23.97 7.29 11.72
CA ARG A 474 -23.86 6.67 13.05
C ARG A 474 -25.00 7.17 13.92
#